data_AF-A0A1M6DV01-F1
#
_entry.id   AF-A0A1M6DV01-F1
#
_cell.length_a   1.000
_cell.length_b   1.000
_cell.length_c   1.000
_cell.angle_alpha   90.00
_cell.angle_beta   90.00
_cell.angle_gamma   90.00
#
_symmetry.space_group_name_H-M   'P 1'
#
loop_
_entity.id
_entity.type
_entity.pdbx_description
1 polymer ?
#
loop_
_entity_poly.entity_id
_entity_poly.type
_entity_poly.pdbx_seq_one_letter_code
_entity_poly.pdbx_strand_id
1 'polypeptide(L)'
;MRFLKCATLCLGLTALIASAYIVKEGDTLWDLSDEFLHDPFAWPDLWENNRHIQDPHWIYPGDSIYFGDSLREEQVLRTPAGKNPCATAVSDTNLPKGVTAVGCDDGDGREGDFEDMLGDLRSRDKRPTKKKIDADRYTYQKRPEPKIFNGYYQIHAPMIYEIDSLKKDSSFISIVSGEKKQPLIHIPESEVVVGVGKKTYSKLKKGDLVEIFDARPIEVAIKGSTSFKKYALLRLNGIAKISAIGDTLSRARVVQSFREIKISQAKARLKQPLKTINVSGYSNVKEAKIEDMAMITYATDPMLIIGSYNYVLIDKGLDQKFNTGDAVAIWEEDKSDASIPPRLLGRGIIARAGKNESCVLIREIYSNNRRIETGHKVSITHSANVVK
;
A
#
# COMPACT_ATOMS: atom_id res chain seq x y z
N MET A 1 0.08 -50.14 -34.49
CA MET A 1 -1.11 -49.49 -33.89
C MET A 1 -0.79 -48.70 -32.61
N ARG A 2 0.11 -47.70 -32.67
CA ARG A 2 0.35 -46.77 -31.54
C ARG A 2 0.52 -45.30 -31.95
N PHE A 3 0.48 -44.98 -33.24
CA PHE A 3 0.53 -43.60 -33.75
C PHE A 3 -0.85 -42.97 -34.04
N LEU A 4 -1.92 -43.77 -33.98
CA LEU A 4 -3.28 -43.31 -34.29
C LEU A 4 -4.10 -42.90 -33.06
N LYS A 5 -3.50 -42.88 -31.86
CA LYS A 5 -4.17 -42.45 -30.61
C LYS A 5 -3.71 -41.07 -30.10
N CYS A 6 -2.66 -40.47 -30.69
CA CYS A 6 -2.27 -39.09 -30.37
C CYS A 6 -2.98 -38.03 -31.25
N ALA A 7 -3.44 -38.40 -32.44
CA ALA A 7 -4.11 -37.46 -33.35
C ALA A 7 -5.54 -37.09 -32.89
N THR A 8 -6.20 -37.94 -32.11
CA THR A 8 -7.54 -37.68 -31.57
C THR A 8 -7.54 -36.89 -30.26
N LEU A 9 -6.40 -36.78 -29.56
CA LEU A 9 -6.30 -35.94 -28.36
C LEU A 9 -6.01 -34.46 -28.68
N CYS A 10 -5.36 -34.18 -29.82
CA CYS A 10 -5.13 -32.80 -30.28
C CYS A 10 -6.34 -32.17 -31.00
N LEU A 11 -7.25 -32.97 -31.56
CA LEU A 11 -8.50 -32.47 -32.16
C LEU A 11 -9.61 -32.20 -31.12
N GLY A 12 -9.47 -32.71 -29.89
CA GLY A 12 -10.40 -32.44 -28.79
C GLY A 12 -10.15 -31.11 -28.06
N LEU A 13 -9.01 -30.44 -28.30
CA LEU A 13 -8.65 -29.19 -27.63
C LEU A 13 -8.91 -27.93 -28.47
N THR A 14 -9.30 -28.07 -29.73
CA THR A 14 -9.64 -26.92 -30.60
C THR A 14 -11.12 -26.55 -30.57
N ALA A 15 -11.96 -27.27 -29.82
CA ALA A 15 -13.41 -27.03 -29.72
C ALA A 15 -13.83 -26.22 -28.48
N LEU A 16 -12.87 -25.65 -27.74
CA LEU A 16 -13.11 -24.77 -26.59
C LEU A 16 -12.24 -23.51 -26.71
N ILE A 17 -12.21 -22.91 -27.90
CA ILE A 17 -11.73 -21.53 -28.03
C ILE A 17 -12.89 -20.64 -27.57
N ALA A 18 -12.99 -20.48 -26.25
CA ALA A 18 -13.69 -19.37 -25.65
C ALA A 18 -13.15 -18.08 -26.30
N SER A 19 -14.03 -17.25 -26.85
CA SER A 19 -13.71 -15.98 -27.51
C SER A 19 -13.21 -14.96 -26.48
N ALA A 20 -12.01 -15.17 -25.96
CA ALA A 20 -11.32 -14.28 -25.04
C ALA A 20 -10.40 -13.36 -25.85
N TYR A 21 -10.61 -12.05 -25.75
CA TYR A 21 -9.70 -11.04 -26.27
C TYR A 21 -8.68 -10.69 -25.20
N ILE A 22 -7.43 -10.46 -25.62
CA ILE A 22 -6.38 -9.99 -24.72
C ILE A 22 -6.26 -8.48 -24.92
N VAL A 23 -6.55 -7.73 -23.86
CA VAL A 23 -6.49 -6.25 -23.83
C VAL A 23 -5.12 -5.79 -24.28
N LYS A 24 -5.09 -4.81 -25.19
CA LYS A 24 -3.88 -4.12 -25.66
C LYS A 24 -3.83 -2.73 -25.07
N GLU A 25 -2.67 -2.10 -25.18
CA GLU A 25 -2.47 -0.74 -24.68
C GLU A 25 -3.29 0.27 -25.50
N GLY A 26 -4.16 1.01 -24.80
CA GLY A 26 -5.09 1.97 -25.41
C GLY A 26 -6.53 1.48 -25.47
N ASP A 27 -6.77 0.19 -25.27
CA ASP A 27 -8.12 -0.36 -25.28
C ASP A 27 -8.90 0.11 -24.04
N THR A 28 -10.17 0.45 -24.24
CA THR A 28 -11.13 0.71 -23.16
C THR A 28 -12.30 -0.25 -23.30
N LEU A 29 -13.04 -0.52 -22.23
CA LEU A 29 -14.27 -1.32 -22.35
C LEU A 29 -15.26 -0.68 -23.33
N TRP A 30 -15.23 0.65 -23.46
CA TRP A 30 -16.02 1.40 -24.43
C TRP A 30 -15.62 1.08 -25.88
N ASP A 31 -14.33 1.15 -26.19
CA ASP A 31 -13.81 0.87 -27.54
C ASP A 31 -13.95 -0.61 -27.90
N LEU A 32 -13.76 -1.50 -26.92
CA LEU A 32 -13.96 -2.94 -27.10
C LEU A 32 -15.44 -3.30 -27.32
N SER A 33 -16.37 -2.61 -26.65
CA SER A 33 -17.79 -2.78 -26.91
C SER A 33 -18.20 -2.26 -28.29
N ASP A 34 -17.64 -1.14 -28.76
CA ASP A 34 -17.86 -0.66 -30.13
C ASP A 34 -17.27 -1.62 -31.18
N GLU A 35 -16.06 -2.14 -30.93
CA GLU A 35 -15.36 -3.02 -31.87
C GLU A 35 -16.04 -4.40 -31.97
N PHE A 36 -16.32 -5.04 -30.84
CA PHE A 36 -16.79 -6.42 -30.80
C PHE A 36 -18.32 -6.54 -30.70
N LEU A 37 -18.99 -5.69 -29.93
CA LEU A 37 -20.46 -5.73 -29.75
C LEU A 37 -21.20 -4.75 -30.66
N HIS A 38 -20.48 -3.92 -31.43
CA HIS A 38 -21.03 -2.90 -32.33
C HIS A 38 -21.93 -1.86 -31.64
N ASP A 39 -21.86 -1.78 -30.31
CA ASP A 39 -22.54 -0.83 -29.46
C ASP A 39 -21.60 -0.37 -28.34
N PRO A 40 -21.07 0.86 -28.38
CA PRO A 40 -20.20 1.38 -27.33
C PRO A 40 -20.90 1.44 -25.97
N PHE A 41 -22.24 1.55 -25.91
CA PHE A 41 -22.99 1.62 -24.66
C PHE A 41 -23.17 0.26 -23.98
N ALA A 42 -22.83 -0.85 -24.65
CA ALA A 42 -22.87 -2.20 -24.09
C ALA A 42 -21.67 -2.51 -23.16
N TRP A 43 -20.79 -1.54 -22.89
CA TRP A 43 -19.65 -1.70 -21.99
C TRP A 43 -20.02 -2.12 -20.55
N PRO A 44 -21.15 -1.72 -19.94
CA PRO A 44 -21.54 -2.20 -18.62
C PRO A 44 -21.85 -3.70 -18.63
N ASP A 45 -22.56 -4.17 -19.66
CA ASP A 45 -22.90 -5.59 -19.83
C ASP A 45 -21.64 -6.43 -20.09
N LEU A 46 -20.70 -5.88 -20.87
CA LEU A 46 -19.38 -6.48 -21.06
C LEU A 46 -18.62 -6.60 -19.73
N TRP A 47 -18.68 -5.58 -18.87
CA TRP A 47 -18.08 -5.63 -17.54
C TRP A 47 -18.79 -6.64 -16.62
N GLU A 48 -20.11 -6.73 -16.67
CA GLU A 48 -20.88 -7.72 -15.89
C GLU A 48 -20.50 -9.17 -16.23
N ASN A 49 -20.18 -9.45 -17.49
CA ASN A 49 -19.68 -10.76 -17.92
C ASN A 49 -18.24 -11.05 -17.46
N ASN A 50 -17.50 -10.03 -17.01
CA ASN A 50 -16.07 -10.09 -16.69
C ASN A 50 -15.79 -9.62 -15.25
N ARG A 51 -16.51 -10.18 -14.26
CA ARG A 51 -16.43 -9.79 -12.83
C ARG A 51 -15.06 -10.00 -12.16
N HIS A 52 -14.10 -10.63 -12.82
CA HIS A 52 -12.71 -10.63 -12.37
C HIS A 52 -12.10 -9.22 -12.38
N ILE A 53 -12.61 -8.33 -13.22
CA ILE A 53 -12.26 -6.90 -13.23
C ILE A 53 -13.09 -6.20 -12.15
N GLN A 54 -12.44 -5.83 -11.05
CA GLN A 54 -13.11 -5.23 -9.88
C GLN A 54 -13.61 -3.81 -10.15
N ASP A 55 -12.91 -3.05 -10.99
CA ASP A 55 -13.26 -1.68 -11.38
C ASP A 55 -13.24 -1.59 -12.92
N PRO A 56 -14.34 -1.21 -13.59
CA PRO A 56 -14.43 -1.18 -15.05
C PRO A 56 -13.44 -0.18 -15.68
N HIS A 57 -12.95 0.79 -14.93
CA HIS A 57 -11.96 1.75 -15.41
C HIS A 57 -10.51 1.21 -15.38
N TRP A 58 -10.27 0.06 -14.76
CA TRP A 58 -8.94 -0.51 -14.55
C TRP A 58 -8.75 -1.81 -15.33
N ILE A 59 -8.82 -1.72 -16.66
CA ILE A 59 -8.35 -2.79 -17.55
C ILE A 59 -6.90 -2.52 -17.96
N TYR A 60 -6.08 -3.57 -17.97
CA TYR A 60 -4.66 -3.48 -18.28
C TYR A 60 -4.29 -4.35 -19.48
N PRO A 61 -3.25 -3.97 -20.25
CA PRO A 61 -2.75 -4.81 -21.31
C PRO A 61 -2.36 -6.20 -20.78
N GLY A 62 -2.87 -7.25 -21.42
CA GLY A 62 -2.71 -8.63 -20.98
C GLY A 62 -3.92 -9.20 -20.22
N ASP A 63 -4.89 -8.38 -19.82
CA ASP A 63 -6.14 -8.88 -19.24
C ASP A 63 -6.98 -9.60 -20.31
N SER A 64 -7.66 -10.67 -19.91
CA SER A 64 -8.57 -11.41 -20.79
C SER A 64 -10.01 -10.91 -20.61
N ILE A 65 -10.64 -10.47 -21.71
CA ILE A 65 -12.05 -10.06 -21.78
C ILE A 65 -12.83 -11.11 -22.55
N TYR A 66 -13.91 -11.59 -21.95
CA TYR A 66 -14.84 -12.56 -22.53
C TYR A 66 -16.11 -11.87 -23.02
N PHE A 67 -16.44 -12.03 -24.30
CA PHE A 67 -17.58 -11.34 -24.94
C PHE A 67 -18.87 -12.17 -24.99
N GLY A 68 -18.88 -13.39 -24.44
CA GLY A 68 -20.03 -14.29 -24.54
C GLY A 68 -20.16 -14.95 -25.92
N ASP A 69 -21.07 -15.91 -26.03
CA ASP A 69 -21.35 -16.66 -27.28
C ASP A 69 -22.26 -15.87 -28.26
N SER A 70 -22.64 -14.65 -27.87
CA SER A 70 -23.64 -13.79 -28.54
C SER A 70 -23.17 -13.16 -29.85
N LEU A 71 -21.85 -13.14 -30.12
CA LEU A 71 -21.27 -12.53 -31.33
C LEU A 71 -21.63 -13.25 -32.65
N ARG A 72 -22.41 -14.34 -32.59
CA ARG A 72 -22.77 -15.15 -33.76
C ARG A 72 -24.09 -14.79 -34.41
N GLU A 73 -24.90 -13.90 -33.84
CA GLU A 73 -26.26 -13.72 -34.35
C GLU A 73 -26.78 -12.29 -34.13
N GLU A 74 -26.47 -11.37 -35.06
CA GLU A 74 -27.43 -10.34 -35.54
C GLU A 74 -26.81 -9.42 -36.62
N GLN A 75 -26.86 -9.88 -37.87
CA GLN A 75 -26.95 -8.97 -39.01
C GLN A 75 -28.42 -8.62 -39.24
N VAL A 76 -28.97 -7.61 -38.54
CA VAL A 76 -30.27 -7.04 -38.96
C VAL A 76 -30.32 -5.52 -38.68
N LEU A 77 -30.30 -4.76 -39.79
CA LEU A 77 -30.76 -3.37 -40.00
C LEU A 77 -29.96 -2.20 -39.37
N ARG A 78 -29.03 -1.62 -40.14
CA ARG A 78 -28.54 -0.24 -39.97
C ARG A 78 -29.03 0.65 -41.13
N THR A 79 -29.67 1.78 -40.80
CA THR A 79 -29.93 2.90 -41.73
C THR A 79 -28.80 3.94 -41.60
N PRO A 80 -28.25 4.50 -42.70
CA PRO A 80 -27.15 5.46 -42.62
C PRO A 80 -27.61 6.88 -42.21
N ALA A 81 -26.77 7.57 -41.43
CA ALA A 81 -26.97 8.94 -40.95
C ALA A 81 -26.72 10.01 -42.03
N GLY A 82 -27.61 10.99 -42.15
CA GLY A 82 -27.53 12.13 -43.08
C GLY A 82 -27.18 13.48 -42.41
N LYS A 83 -26.56 14.37 -43.18
CA LYS A 83 -25.96 15.68 -42.84
C LYS A 83 -26.97 16.76 -42.37
N ASN A 84 -26.48 17.69 -41.53
CA ASN A 84 -27.01 19.01 -41.10
C ASN A 84 -28.55 19.19 -40.98
N PRO A 85 -29.07 19.60 -39.80
CA PRO A 85 -30.50 19.64 -39.52
C PRO A 85 -31.32 20.72 -40.28
N CYS A 86 -30.69 21.54 -41.13
CA CYS A 86 -31.37 22.57 -41.93
C CYS A 86 -31.61 22.19 -43.40
N ALA A 87 -31.07 21.06 -43.88
CA ALA A 87 -31.41 20.54 -45.22
C ALA A 87 -32.75 19.78 -45.24
N THR A 88 -33.38 19.62 -44.07
CA THR A 88 -34.61 18.85 -43.84
C THR A 88 -35.76 19.69 -43.27
N ALA A 89 -35.70 21.03 -43.39
CA ALA A 89 -36.86 21.86 -43.10
C ALA A 89 -37.92 21.63 -44.19
N VAL A 90 -38.93 20.84 -43.85
CA VAL A 90 -40.12 20.65 -44.69
C VAL A 90 -40.82 22.00 -44.79
N SER A 91 -41.10 22.46 -46.02
CA SER A 91 -41.91 23.67 -46.22
C SER A 91 -43.28 23.45 -45.60
N ASP A 92 -43.64 24.22 -44.58
CA ASP A 92 -44.92 24.10 -43.90
C ASP A 92 -46.04 24.45 -44.89
N THR A 93 -46.89 23.48 -45.26
CA THR A 93 -47.86 23.59 -46.37
C THR A 93 -49.02 24.56 -46.08
N ASN A 94 -49.00 25.26 -44.94
CA ASN A 94 -50.04 26.18 -44.50
C ASN A 94 -49.72 27.67 -44.67
N LEU A 95 -48.68 28.04 -45.43
CA LEU A 95 -48.45 29.45 -45.75
C LEU A 95 -49.45 29.97 -46.81
N PRO A 96 -50.11 31.12 -46.60
CA PRO A 96 -50.98 31.73 -47.60
C PRO A 96 -50.20 32.13 -48.86
N LYS A 97 -50.84 32.05 -50.03
CA LYS A 97 -50.23 32.36 -51.34
C LYS A 97 -49.64 33.77 -51.33
N GLY A 98 -48.31 33.87 -51.45
CA GLY A 98 -47.56 35.13 -51.53
C GLY A 98 -46.54 35.35 -50.42
N VAL A 99 -46.47 34.49 -49.40
CA VAL A 99 -45.46 34.58 -48.32
C VAL A 99 -44.45 33.44 -48.47
N THR A 100 -43.19 33.79 -48.73
CA THR A 100 -42.06 32.84 -48.62
C THR A 100 -41.67 32.69 -47.16
N ALA A 101 -41.42 31.45 -46.71
CA ALA A 101 -40.76 31.23 -45.44
C ALA A 101 -39.44 32.03 -45.44
N VAL A 102 -39.21 32.83 -44.40
CA VAL A 102 -37.94 33.52 -44.21
C VAL A 102 -36.92 32.42 -43.95
N GLY A 103 -36.31 31.91 -45.02
CA GLY A 103 -35.14 31.05 -44.91
C GLY A 103 -34.06 31.81 -44.15
N CYS A 104 -33.22 31.06 -43.43
CA CYS A 104 -32.04 31.63 -42.78
C CYS A 104 -31.31 32.48 -43.82
N ASP A 105 -31.29 33.78 -43.59
CA ASP A 105 -30.55 34.71 -44.42
C ASP A 105 -29.08 34.46 -44.10
N ASP A 106 -28.37 33.78 -44.99
CA ASP A 106 -26.92 33.52 -44.86
C ASP A 106 -26.10 34.84 -44.78
N GLY A 107 -26.75 36.01 -44.97
CA GLY A 107 -26.16 37.35 -44.85
C GLY A 107 -26.60 38.17 -43.62
N ASP A 108 -27.38 37.60 -42.70
CA ASP A 108 -27.75 38.25 -41.44
C ASP A 108 -26.53 38.37 -40.52
N GLY A 109 -25.86 39.53 -40.57
CA GLY A 109 -24.72 39.87 -39.71
C GLY A 109 -25.01 39.95 -38.21
N ARG A 110 -26.21 39.57 -37.73
CA ARG A 110 -26.55 39.55 -36.29
C ARG A 110 -26.02 38.31 -35.56
N GLU A 111 -25.33 37.38 -36.24
CA GLU A 111 -24.45 36.43 -35.54
C GLU A 111 -23.21 37.13 -34.95
N GLY A 112 -22.79 38.27 -35.50
CA GLY A 112 -21.61 39.02 -35.04
C GLY A 112 -21.84 39.77 -33.73
N ASP A 113 -23.00 40.41 -33.54
CA ASP A 113 -23.26 41.27 -32.37
C ASP A 113 -23.25 40.49 -31.04
N PHE A 114 -23.67 39.22 -31.06
CA PHE A 114 -23.66 38.37 -29.87
C PHE A 114 -22.25 37.83 -29.57
N GLU A 115 -21.45 37.55 -30.60
CA GLU A 115 -20.04 37.17 -30.45
C GLU A 115 -19.16 38.34 -29.99
N ASP A 116 -19.47 39.58 -30.40
CA ASP A 116 -18.74 40.79 -29.99
C ASP A 116 -19.03 41.17 -28.53
N MET A 117 -20.25 40.94 -28.02
CA MET A 117 -20.57 41.13 -26.59
C MET A 117 -19.98 40.06 -25.68
N LEU A 118 -19.85 38.82 -26.16
CA LEU A 118 -19.29 37.72 -25.37
C LEU A 118 -17.75 37.70 -25.40
N GLY A 119 -17.14 38.41 -26.36
CA GLY A 119 -15.73 38.31 -26.67
C GLY A 119 -15.37 36.91 -27.18
N ASP A 120 -14.13 36.78 -27.67
CA ASP A 120 -13.61 35.50 -28.16
C ASP A 120 -13.39 34.50 -27.00
N LEU A 121 -14.47 33.84 -26.57
CA LEU A 121 -14.43 32.76 -25.58
C LEU A 121 -13.75 31.51 -26.15
N ARG A 122 -13.60 31.39 -27.48
CA ARG A 122 -12.95 30.25 -28.15
C ARG A 122 -11.42 30.35 -28.13
N SER A 123 -10.83 31.55 -28.12
CA SER A 123 -9.37 31.68 -27.97
C SER A 123 -8.86 31.48 -26.56
N ARG A 124 -9.73 31.57 -25.54
CA ARG A 124 -9.37 31.27 -24.14
C ARG A 124 -9.39 29.77 -23.81
N ASP A 125 -9.96 28.96 -24.70
CA ASP A 125 -9.90 27.49 -24.68
C ASP A 125 -8.69 26.90 -25.42
N LYS A 126 -7.72 27.74 -25.81
CA LYS A 126 -6.39 27.26 -26.23
C LYS A 126 -5.65 26.71 -25.02
N ARG A 127 -6.03 25.50 -24.59
CA ARG A 127 -5.15 24.62 -23.84
C ARG A 127 -3.82 24.60 -24.58
N PRO A 128 -2.67 24.77 -23.90
CA PRO A 128 -1.38 24.70 -24.57
C PRO A 128 -1.37 23.41 -25.38
N THR A 129 -1.18 23.53 -26.70
CA THR A 129 -1.02 22.36 -27.57
C THR A 129 0.12 21.55 -26.98
N LYS A 130 -0.24 20.41 -26.36
CA LYS A 130 0.75 19.45 -25.87
C LYS A 130 1.72 19.24 -27.01
N LYS A 131 3.02 19.46 -26.75
CA LYS A 131 4.09 19.10 -27.69
C LYS A 131 3.75 17.71 -28.23
N LYS A 132 3.64 17.55 -29.55
CA LYS A 132 3.48 16.24 -30.20
C LYS A 132 4.64 15.39 -29.67
N ILE A 133 4.33 14.48 -28.75
CA ILE A 133 5.24 13.44 -28.33
C ILE A 133 5.32 12.52 -29.53
N ASP A 134 6.54 12.25 -30.01
CA ASP A 134 6.76 11.38 -31.16
C ASP A 134 6.01 10.06 -30.92
N ALA A 135 5.10 9.68 -31.82
CA ALA A 135 4.18 8.56 -31.62
C ALA A 135 4.91 7.22 -31.37
N ASP A 136 6.17 7.15 -31.80
CA ASP A 136 7.00 5.95 -31.74
C ASP A 136 8.00 5.94 -30.57
N ARG A 137 8.01 6.96 -29.69
CA ARG A 137 8.95 7.02 -28.55
C ARG A 137 8.27 7.50 -27.26
N TYR A 138 7.91 6.54 -26.41
CA TYR A 138 7.61 6.81 -25.01
C TYR A 138 8.90 7.14 -24.26
N THR A 139 9.04 8.38 -23.80
CA THR A 139 10.04 8.68 -22.76
C THR A 139 9.40 8.37 -21.43
N TYR A 140 9.57 7.12 -20.96
CA TYR A 140 9.21 6.79 -19.60
C TYR A 140 10.07 7.69 -18.70
N GLN A 141 9.47 8.66 -18.00
CA GLN A 141 10.10 9.11 -16.76
C GLN A 141 10.17 7.85 -15.92
N LYS A 142 11.37 7.26 -15.82
CA LYS A 142 11.60 6.01 -15.11
C LYS A 142 10.82 6.09 -13.80
N ARG A 143 9.72 5.33 -13.70
CA ARG A 143 8.90 5.27 -12.49
C ARG A 143 9.90 5.09 -11.35
N PRO A 144 9.86 5.93 -10.30
CA PRO A 144 10.73 5.71 -9.17
C PRO A 144 10.50 4.26 -8.74
N GLU A 145 11.57 3.47 -8.74
CA GLU A 145 11.50 2.05 -8.42
C GLU A 145 10.74 1.92 -7.10
N PRO A 146 9.78 0.99 -6.99
CA PRO A 146 8.99 0.86 -5.78
C PRO A 146 9.94 0.75 -4.60
N LYS A 147 9.88 1.74 -3.70
CA LYS A 147 10.67 1.72 -2.48
C LYS A 147 10.12 0.57 -1.64
N ILE A 148 10.82 -0.57 -1.68
CA ILE A 148 10.42 -1.80 -0.97
C ILE A 148 10.35 -1.57 0.56
N PHE A 149 11.01 -0.50 1.05
CA PHE A 149 10.97 -0.11 2.46
C PHE A 149 10.09 1.11 2.71
N ASN A 150 9.10 0.96 3.60
CA ASN A 150 8.23 2.05 4.06
C ASN A 150 8.57 2.41 5.52
N GLY A 151 8.89 3.69 5.76
CA GLY A 151 9.19 4.21 7.10
C GLY A 151 8.06 4.03 8.12
N TYR A 152 6.81 3.88 7.67
CA TYR A 152 5.67 3.50 8.51
C TYR A 152 5.96 2.22 9.31
N TYR A 153 6.48 1.19 8.64
CA TYR A 153 6.79 -0.09 9.29
C TYR A 153 7.92 0.03 10.31
N GLN A 154 8.86 0.96 10.10
CA GLN A 154 9.95 1.24 11.03
C GLN A 154 9.46 1.94 12.30
N ILE A 155 8.49 2.85 12.17
CA ILE A 155 7.92 3.62 13.29
C ILE A 155 7.12 2.71 14.22
N HIS A 156 6.34 1.79 13.64
CA HIS A 156 5.51 0.85 14.39
C HIS A 156 6.26 -0.41 14.85
N ALA A 157 7.50 -0.61 14.38
CA ALA A 157 8.32 -1.72 14.82
C ALA A 157 8.59 -1.63 16.33
N PRO A 158 8.28 -2.69 17.10
CA PRO A 158 8.60 -2.73 18.51
C PRO A 158 10.11 -2.63 18.75
N MET A 159 10.45 -2.08 19.91
CA MET A 159 11.82 -2.02 20.40
C MET A 159 11.97 -2.90 21.65
N ILE A 160 13.12 -3.52 21.81
CA ILE A 160 13.46 -4.26 23.03
C ILE A 160 14.52 -3.47 23.79
N TYR A 161 14.34 -3.39 25.11
CA TYR A 161 15.33 -2.84 26.03
C TYR A 161 15.59 -3.82 27.17
N GLU A 162 16.81 -3.86 27.67
CA GLU A 162 17.06 -4.43 28.99
C GLU A 162 16.36 -3.56 30.04
N ILE A 163 15.71 -4.19 31.02
CA ILE A 163 14.91 -3.50 32.03
C ILE A 163 15.74 -2.46 32.78
N ASP A 164 16.99 -2.78 33.10
CA ASP A 164 17.88 -1.87 33.84
C ASP A 164 18.35 -0.69 32.98
N SER A 165 18.63 -0.92 31.70
CA SER A 165 18.98 0.12 30.75
C SER A 165 17.81 1.08 30.51
N LEU A 166 16.58 0.57 30.40
CA LEU A 166 15.38 1.41 30.25
C LEU A 166 15.14 2.30 31.48
N LYS A 167 15.38 1.78 32.70
CA LYS A 167 15.25 2.56 33.94
C LYS A 167 16.30 3.67 34.06
N LYS A 168 17.50 3.44 33.52
CA LYS A 168 18.61 4.41 33.53
C LYS A 168 18.50 5.47 32.42
N ASP A 169 17.74 5.19 31.37
CA ASP A 169 17.56 6.11 30.25
C ASP A 169 16.68 7.31 30.65
N SER A 170 17.33 8.45 30.86
CA SER A 170 16.71 9.72 31.25
C SER A 170 15.86 10.36 30.14
N SER A 171 15.91 9.85 28.91
CA SER A 171 15.02 10.32 27.84
C SER A 171 13.57 9.91 28.08
N PHE A 172 13.33 8.79 28.75
CA PHE A 172 11.99 8.35 29.11
C PHE A 172 11.49 9.07 30.37
N ILE A 173 10.29 9.63 30.24
CA ILE A 173 9.59 10.35 31.28
C ILE A 173 8.34 9.59 31.72
N SER A 174 7.87 9.87 32.93
CA SER A 174 6.61 9.35 33.43
C SER A 174 5.42 10.00 32.70
N ILE A 175 4.31 9.27 32.66
CA ILE A 175 3.02 9.75 32.18
C ILE A 175 1.97 9.33 33.19
N VAL A 176 1.06 10.25 33.52
CA VAL A 176 -0.06 10.00 34.43
C VAL A 176 -1.35 10.56 33.82
N SER A 177 -2.48 9.99 34.17
CA SER A 177 -3.79 10.54 33.78
C SER A 177 -4.03 11.86 34.51
N GLY A 178 -4.57 12.86 33.82
CA GLY A 178 -5.03 14.10 34.46
C GLY A 178 -6.32 13.91 35.25
N GLU A 179 -7.04 12.82 35.01
CA GLU A 179 -8.27 12.46 35.71
C GLU A 179 -7.95 11.70 37.00
N LYS A 180 -8.49 12.13 38.15
CA LYS A 180 -8.29 11.49 39.47
C LYS A 180 -8.78 10.03 39.55
N LYS A 181 -9.46 9.53 38.51
CA LYS A 181 -9.86 8.13 38.34
C LYS A 181 -9.15 7.61 37.10
N GLN A 182 -8.61 6.39 37.17
CA GLN A 182 -8.05 5.69 36.00
C GLN A 182 -9.16 5.57 34.94
N PRO A 183 -9.09 6.27 33.78
CA PRO A 183 -9.94 5.86 32.69
C PRO A 183 -9.31 4.60 32.09
N LEU A 184 -10.14 3.58 31.82
CA LEU A 184 -9.66 2.30 31.30
C LEU A 184 -9.07 2.44 29.88
N ILE A 185 -9.41 3.49 29.12
CA ILE A 185 -9.05 3.67 27.71
C ILE A 185 -8.90 5.18 27.42
N HIS A 186 -7.72 5.63 27.00
CA HIS A 186 -7.56 6.99 26.49
C HIS A 186 -7.74 7.03 24.96
N ILE A 187 -8.75 7.78 24.53
CA ILE A 187 -9.08 8.10 23.13
C ILE A 187 -8.31 9.38 22.75
N PRO A 188 -8.03 9.66 21.45
CA PRO A 188 -7.60 10.98 21.00
C PRO A 188 -8.40 12.12 21.68
N GLU A 189 -7.73 13.24 21.93
CA GLU A 189 -8.22 14.42 22.67
C GLU A 189 -8.20 14.35 24.20
N SER A 190 -7.91 13.19 24.79
CA SER A 190 -7.70 13.05 26.24
C SER A 190 -6.51 13.90 26.72
N GLU A 191 -6.65 14.55 27.89
CA GLU A 191 -5.54 15.23 28.55
C GLU A 191 -4.75 14.25 29.45
N VAL A 192 -3.44 14.22 29.24
CA VAL A 192 -2.48 13.45 30.04
C VAL A 192 -1.46 14.41 30.64
N VAL A 193 -0.90 14.03 31.79
CA VAL A 193 0.18 14.77 32.43
C VAL A 193 1.47 14.02 32.20
N VAL A 194 2.47 14.73 31.69
CA VAL A 194 3.79 14.18 31.38
C VAL A 194 4.82 14.72 32.36
N GLY A 195 5.77 13.86 32.73
CA GLY A 195 6.86 14.10 33.68
C GLY A 195 7.97 15.00 33.14
N VAL A 196 7.62 16.06 32.41
CA VAL A 196 8.56 17.05 31.88
C VAL A 196 8.01 18.45 32.12
N GLY A 197 8.87 19.39 32.49
CA GLY A 197 8.49 20.78 32.74
C GLY A 197 9.69 21.71 32.52
N LYS A 198 9.50 23.01 32.76
CA LYS A 198 10.51 24.04 32.48
C LYS A 198 11.82 23.86 33.26
N LYS A 199 11.77 23.32 34.49
CA LYS A 199 12.96 23.00 35.31
C LYS A 199 13.66 21.73 34.83
N THR A 200 12.89 20.74 34.37
CA THR A 200 13.43 19.46 33.86
C THR A 200 14.00 19.61 32.45
N TYR A 201 13.37 20.43 31.61
CA TYR A 201 13.77 20.69 30.23
C TYR A 201 13.53 22.16 29.87
N SER A 202 14.58 22.98 29.95
CA SER A 202 14.47 24.44 29.78
C SER A 202 14.05 24.89 28.38
N LYS A 203 14.27 24.05 27.36
CA LYS A 203 13.92 24.33 25.96
C LYS A 203 12.49 23.92 25.58
N LEU A 204 11.70 23.42 26.54
CA LEU A 204 10.35 22.93 26.28
C LEU A 204 9.45 24.05 25.77
N LYS A 205 8.74 23.81 24.68
CA LYS A 205 7.79 24.76 24.09
C LYS A 205 6.39 24.16 24.03
N LYS A 206 5.40 25.04 24.13
CA LYS A 206 4.01 24.66 23.88
C LYS A 206 3.90 24.21 22.43
N GLY A 207 3.29 23.06 22.21
CA GLY A 207 3.19 22.44 20.90
C GLY A 207 4.24 21.39 20.60
N ASP A 208 5.26 21.23 21.44
CA ASP A 208 6.20 20.10 21.34
C ASP A 208 5.45 18.77 21.44
N LEU A 209 5.94 17.78 20.69
CA LEU A 209 5.32 16.46 20.60
C LEU A 209 6.01 15.48 21.55
N VAL A 210 5.21 14.59 22.12
CA VAL A 210 5.61 13.53 23.04
C VAL A 210 5.12 12.21 22.45
N GLU A 211 6.03 11.25 22.33
CA GLU A 211 5.72 9.87 21.96
C GLU A 211 5.32 9.10 23.22
N ILE A 212 4.22 8.35 23.14
CA ILE A 212 3.73 7.49 24.22
C ILE A 212 3.97 6.04 23.79
N PHE A 213 4.77 5.35 24.59
CA PHE A 213 5.11 3.95 24.42
C PHE A 213 4.42 3.09 25.47
N ASP A 214 3.90 1.94 25.06
CA ASP A 214 3.56 0.84 25.95
C ASP A 214 4.82 0.03 26.26
N ALA A 215 5.16 -0.07 27.55
CA ALA A 215 6.34 -0.75 28.05
C ALA A 215 5.93 -2.02 28.79
N ARG A 216 5.94 -3.15 28.06
CA ARG A 216 5.57 -4.46 28.62
C ARG A 216 6.80 -5.31 28.92
N PRO A 217 6.87 -5.95 30.10
CA PRO A 217 7.88 -6.95 30.36
C PRO A 217 7.62 -8.17 29.49
N ILE A 218 8.67 -8.70 28.88
CA ILE A 218 8.65 -9.94 28.11
C ILE A 218 9.80 -10.85 28.56
N GLU A 219 9.59 -12.15 28.41
CA GLU A 219 10.60 -13.16 28.67
C GLU A 219 11.04 -13.75 27.33
N VAL A 220 12.34 -13.66 27.06
CA VAL A 220 12.94 -14.11 25.81
C VAL A 220 13.87 -15.28 26.13
N ALA A 221 13.69 -16.39 25.43
CA ALA A 221 14.51 -17.58 25.62
C ALA A 221 15.97 -17.28 25.23
N ILE A 222 16.92 -17.69 26.06
CA ILE A 222 18.34 -17.56 25.77
C ILE A 222 18.75 -18.74 24.88
N LYS A 223 19.44 -18.46 23.78
CA LYS A 223 19.95 -19.50 22.87
C LYS A 223 20.80 -20.52 23.63
N GLY A 224 20.43 -21.80 23.52
CA GLY A 224 21.18 -22.91 24.12
C GLY A 224 21.00 -23.08 25.64
N SER A 225 20.04 -22.39 26.26
CA SER A 225 19.71 -22.54 27.68
C SER A 225 18.21 -22.68 27.90
N THR A 226 17.82 -23.33 28.99
CA THR A 226 16.42 -23.38 29.48
C THR A 226 16.04 -22.09 30.23
N SER A 227 16.98 -21.16 30.41
CA SER A 227 16.75 -19.90 31.11
C SER A 227 16.18 -18.82 30.18
N PHE A 228 15.35 -17.96 30.77
CA PHE A 228 14.76 -16.80 30.09
C PHE A 228 15.41 -15.51 30.57
N LYS A 229 15.63 -14.57 29.66
CA LYS A 229 16.06 -13.21 29.98
C LYS A 229 14.86 -12.27 29.90
N LYS A 230 14.74 -11.40 30.91
CA LYS A 230 13.67 -10.40 30.98
C LYS A 230 14.05 -9.14 30.24
N TYR A 231 13.18 -8.71 29.35
CA TYR A 231 13.31 -7.47 28.59
C TYR A 231 12.03 -6.63 28.71
N ALA A 232 12.14 -5.35 28.35
CA ALA A 232 11.00 -4.47 28.16
C ALA A 232 10.76 -4.29 26.66
N LEU A 233 9.59 -4.73 26.20
CA LEU A 233 9.08 -4.48 24.86
C LEU A 233 8.39 -3.11 24.83
N LEU A 234 8.94 -2.18 24.07
CA LEU A 234 8.36 -0.85 23.82
C LEU A 234 7.62 -0.84 22.50
N ARG A 235 6.34 -0.47 22.52
CA ARG A 235 5.52 -0.25 21.33
C ARG A 235 4.99 1.17 21.30
N LEU A 236 5.03 1.84 20.15
CA LEU A 236 4.42 3.16 20.01
C LEU A 236 2.89 3.01 20.06
N ASN A 237 2.26 3.64 21.05
CA ASN A 237 0.80 3.62 21.22
C ASN A 237 0.14 4.94 20.87
N GLY A 238 0.84 6.06 20.99
CA GLY A 238 0.26 7.36 20.63
C GLY A 238 1.25 8.51 20.60
N ILE A 239 0.75 9.66 20.15
CA ILE A 239 1.47 10.93 20.14
C ILE A 239 0.61 11.97 20.85
N ALA A 240 1.21 12.68 21.80
CA ALA A 240 0.60 13.79 22.51
C ALA A 240 1.32 15.11 22.20
N LYS A 241 0.58 16.21 22.26
CA LYS A 241 1.08 17.57 22.04
C LYS A 241 1.00 18.34 23.34
N ILE A 242 2.10 18.98 23.75
CA ILE A 242 2.15 19.76 24.99
C ILE A 242 1.22 20.97 24.87
N SER A 243 0.23 21.03 25.77
CA SER A 243 -0.80 22.07 25.83
C SER A 243 -0.46 23.17 26.84
N ALA A 244 0.12 22.80 27.98
CA ALA A 244 0.56 23.73 29.03
C ALA A 244 1.83 23.21 29.71
N ILE A 245 2.74 24.12 30.05
CA ILE A 245 4.03 23.81 30.68
C ILE A 245 3.99 24.24 32.14
N GLY A 246 4.29 23.31 33.04
CA GLY A 246 4.55 23.61 34.45
C GLY A 246 6.05 23.53 34.77
N ASP A 247 6.38 23.62 36.05
CA ASP A 247 7.76 23.58 36.54
C ASP A 247 8.43 22.22 36.30
N THR A 248 7.81 21.15 36.79
CA THR A 248 8.32 19.77 36.67
C THR A 248 7.40 18.86 35.84
N LEU A 249 6.11 19.19 35.80
CA LEU A 249 5.07 18.46 35.07
C LEU A 249 4.42 19.37 34.03
N SER A 250 4.04 18.81 32.89
CA SER A 250 3.33 19.52 31.82
C SER A 250 2.08 18.77 31.44
N ARG A 251 1.07 19.51 30.99
CA ARG A 251 -0.13 18.92 30.37
C ARG A 251 0.10 18.72 28.89
N ALA A 252 -0.31 17.57 28.39
CA ALA A 252 -0.28 17.23 26.99
C ALA A 252 -1.64 16.66 26.57
N ARG A 253 -2.05 16.96 25.34
CA ARG A 253 -3.27 16.42 24.73
C ARG A 253 -2.90 15.33 23.76
N VAL A 254 -3.48 14.14 23.88
CA VAL A 254 -3.28 13.06 22.91
C VAL A 254 -3.86 13.50 21.56
N VAL A 255 -3.01 13.58 20.54
CA VAL A 255 -3.43 14.00 19.18
C VAL A 255 -3.71 12.77 18.32
N GLN A 256 -2.92 11.71 18.49
CA GLN A 256 -3.06 10.48 17.73
C GLN A 256 -2.87 9.28 18.62
N SER A 257 -3.72 8.27 18.45
CA SER A 257 -3.62 6.98 19.11
C SER A 257 -3.58 5.89 18.05
N PHE A 258 -2.65 4.95 18.19
CA PHE A 258 -2.49 3.78 17.32
C PHE A 258 -3.02 2.51 17.98
N ARG A 259 -3.05 2.49 19.32
CA ARG A 259 -3.51 1.37 20.16
C ARG A 259 -4.04 1.93 21.48
N GLU A 260 -4.75 1.12 22.23
CA GLU A 260 -5.16 1.46 23.59
C GLU A 260 -3.98 1.94 24.45
N ILE A 261 -4.08 3.11 25.07
CA ILE A 261 -3.04 3.68 25.93
C ILE A 261 -3.35 3.32 27.39
N LYS A 262 -2.61 2.36 27.94
CA LYS A 262 -2.68 1.98 29.37
C LYS A 262 -1.63 2.74 30.17
N ILE A 263 -2.05 3.79 30.88
CA ILE A 263 -1.13 4.69 31.60
C ILE A 263 -0.22 3.96 32.59
N SER A 264 -0.72 2.92 33.27
CA SER A 264 0.06 2.12 34.23
C SER A 264 1.27 1.42 33.62
N GLN A 265 1.24 1.13 32.32
CA GLN A 265 2.30 0.47 31.56
C GLN A 265 2.97 1.43 30.56
N ALA A 266 2.53 2.68 30.51
CA ALA A 266 3.02 3.64 29.55
C ALA A 266 4.28 4.36 30.03
N LYS A 267 5.16 4.63 29.08
CA LYS A 267 6.28 5.55 29.22
C LYS A 267 6.17 6.59 28.12
N ALA A 268 6.57 7.81 28.41
CA ALA A 268 6.58 8.88 27.43
C ALA A 268 8.01 9.30 27.12
N ARG A 269 8.24 9.94 25.98
CA ARG A 269 9.51 10.57 25.61
C ARG A 269 9.23 11.72 24.66
N LEU A 270 10.04 12.78 24.72
CA LEU A 270 9.97 13.85 23.71
C LEU A 270 10.20 13.27 22.31
N LYS A 271 9.37 13.66 21.34
CA LYS A 271 9.44 13.13 19.98
C LYS A 271 10.83 13.37 19.40
N GLN A 272 11.47 12.29 18.97
CA GLN A 272 12.76 12.37 18.29
C GLN A 272 12.54 12.53 16.78
N PRO A 273 13.46 13.21 16.06
CA PRO A 273 13.39 13.26 14.61
C PRO A 273 13.48 11.82 14.08
N LEU A 274 12.48 11.43 13.29
CA LEU A 274 12.43 10.10 12.70
C LEU A 274 13.53 9.97 11.65
N LYS A 275 14.55 9.15 11.93
CA LYS A 275 15.57 8.77 10.96
C LYS A 275 15.05 7.59 10.12
N THR A 276 14.09 7.88 9.24
CA THR A 276 13.63 6.88 8.27
C THR A 276 14.73 6.60 7.26
N ILE A 277 15.02 5.33 7.02
CA ILE A 277 15.94 4.96 5.95
C ILE A 277 15.23 5.06 4.60
N ASN A 278 15.95 5.53 3.59
CA ASN A 278 15.50 5.49 2.20
C ASN A 278 16.28 4.38 1.51
N VAL A 279 15.60 3.30 1.16
CA VAL A 279 16.20 2.21 0.39
C VAL A 279 16.02 2.49 -1.09
N SER A 280 17.12 2.60 -1.83
CA SER A 280 17.12 2.80 -3.29
C SER A 280 17.05 1.48 -4.06
N GLY A 281 17.50 0.38 -3.47
CA GLY A 281 17.53 -0.92 -4.11
C GLY A 281 18.15 -1.98 -3.21
N TYR A 282 18.38 -3.16 -3.78
CA TYR A 282 18.85 -4.34 -3.04
C TYR A 282 19.98 -5.04 -3.78
N SER A 283 20.99 -5.47 -3.02
CA SER A 283 22.04 -6.37 -3.52
C SER A 283 21.80 -7.78 -3.02
N ASN A 284 21.81 -8.75 -3.94
CA ASN A 284 21.61 -10.16 -3.61
C ASN A 284 22.76 -10.71 -2.75
N VAL A 285 22.42 -11.39 -1.66
CA VAL A 285 23.35 -12.14 -0.81
C VAL A 285 23.31 -13.60 -1.26
N LYS A 286 24.37 -14.03 -1.96
CA LYS A 286 24.40 -15.29 -2.70
C LYS A 286 24.22 -16.53 -1.82
N GLU A 287 24.81 -16.55 -0.63
CA GLU A 287 24.78 -17.71 0.25
C GLU A 287 24.72 -17.26 1.72
N ALA A 288 23.91 -17.96 2.51
CA ALA A 288 23.82 -17.81 3.95
C ALA A 288 24.01 -19.17 4.60
N LYS A 289 25.07 -19.33 5.39
CA LYS A 289 25.30 -20.56 6.15
C LYS A 289 24.29 -20.67 7.29
N ILE A 290 23.88 -21.90 7.62
CA ILE A 290 22.89 -22.16 8.68
C ILE A 290 23.39 -21.64 10.05
N GLU A 291 24.69 -21.76 10.33
CA GLU A 291 25.35 -21.20 11.53
C GLU A 291 25.21 -19.67 11.62
N ASP A 292 25.19 -19.00 10.47
CA ASP A 292 25.09 -17.56 10.34
C ASP A 292 23.64 -17.05 10.30
N MET A 293 22.65 -17.94 10.30
CA MET A 293 21.24 -17.54 10.41
C MET A 293 20.92 -17.06 11.83
N ALA A 294 20.05 -16.05 11.91
CA ALA A 294 19.44 -15.64 13.15
C ALA A 294 18.32 -16.61 13.54
N MET A 295 17.90 -16.57 14.79
CA MET A 295 16.79 -17.35 15.32
C MET A 295 15.67 -16.41 15.75
N ILE A 296 14.42 -16.78 15.47
CA ILE A 296 13.25 -16.08 16.00
C ILE A 296 13.15 -16.35 17.50
N THR A 297 13.29 -15.31 18.31
CA THR A 297 13.28 -15.43 19.77
C THR A 297 11.94 -15.08 20.39
N TYR A 298 11.16 -14.20 19.75
CA TYR A 298 9.89 -13.73 20.29
C TYR A 298 8.97 -13.22 19.18
N ALA A 299 7.66 -13.38 19.36
CA ALA A 299 6.64 -12.85 18.46
C ALA A 299 5.76 -11.84 19.21
N THR A 300 5.49 -10.68 18.62
CA THR A 300 4.88 -9.56 19.34
C THR A 300 3.42 -9.76 19.69
N ASP A 301 2.74 -10.60 18.91
CA ASP A 301 1.33 -10.90 19.04
C ASP A 301 1.21 -12.43 19.11
N PRO A 302 1.28 -13.01 20.33
CA PRO A 302 1.34 -14.45 20.54
C PRO A 302 -0.03 -15.14 20.37
N MET A 303 -1.04 -14.46 19.80
CA MET A 303 -2.21 -15.18 19.32
C MET A 303 -1.70 -16.23 18.33
N LEU A 304 -2.16 -17.48 18.50
CA LEU A 304 -1.61 -18.78 18.06
C LEU A 304 -1.05 -18.92 16.62
N ILE A 305 -1.08 -17.86 15.81
CA ILE A 305 -0.66 -17.82 14.41
C ILE A 305 0.11 -16.53 14.15
N ILE A 306 1.42 -16.66 13.91
CA ILE A 306 2.22 -15.57 13.35
C ILE A 306 1.87 -15.44 11.87
N GLY A 307 1.09 -14.40 11.53
CA GLY A 307 0.64 -14.12 10.17
C GLY A 307 1.51 -13.10 9.42
N SER A 308 1.11 -12.80 8.18
CA SER A 308 1.68 -11.69 7.41
C SER A 308 1.45 -10.37 8.16
N TYR A 309 2.42 -9.46 8.05
CA TYR A 309 2.46 -8.16 8.72
C TYR A 309 2.64 -8.18 10.25
N ASN A 310 2.89 -9.36 10.84
CA ASN A 310 3.30 -9.45 12.23
C ASN A 310 4.80 -9.16 12.38
N TYR A 311 5.16 -8.67 13.56
CA TYR A 311 6.55 -8.44 13.94
C TYR A 311 7.09 -9.61 14.75
N VAL A 312 8.30 -10.04 14.39
CA VAL A 312 9.07 -11.04 15.14
C VAL A 312 10.43 -10.46 15.50
N LEU A 313 10.98 -10.94 16.60
CA LEU A 313 12.27 -10.51 17.13
C LEU A 313 13.28 -11.62 16.86
N ILE A 314 14.47 -11.22 16.43
CA ILE A 314 15.56 -12.12 16.12
C ILE A 314 16.79 -11.80 16.98
N ASP A 315 17.61 -12.82 17.23
CA ASP A 315 18.83 -12.76 18.07
C ASP A 315 20.07 -12.16 17.39
N LYS A 316 19.91 -11.51 16.23
CA LYS A 316 20.99 -10.83 15.51
C LYS A 316 20.64 -9.39 15.17
N GLY A 317 21.63 -8.51 15.26
CA GLY A 317 21.54 -7.07 15.09
C GLY A 317 22.62 -6.49 14.18
N LEU A 318 22.82 -5.18 14.32
CA LEU A 318 23.79 -4.41 13.55
C LEU A 318 25.22 -4.96 13.69
N ASP A 319 25.59 -5.45 14.87
CA ASP A 319 26.93 -5.98 15.13
C ASP A 319 27.20 -7.26 14.31
N GLN A 320 26.14 -7.99 13.94
CA GLN A 320 26.19 -9.18 13.09
C GLN A 320 25.78 -8.89 11.64
N LYS A 321 25.78 -7.62 11.21
CA LYS A 321 25.43 -7.15 9.87
C LYS A 321 23.96 -7.33 9.47
N PHE A 322 23.04 -7.42 10.44
CA PHE A 322 21.61 -7.37 10.18
C PHE A 322 21.16 -5.91 10.21
N ASN A 323 21.07 -5.28 9.03
CA ASN A 323 20.78 -3.86 8.94
C ASN A 323 19.29 -3.60 8.78
N THR A 324 18.86 -2.43 9.26
CA THR A 324 17.48 -1.98 8.99
C THR A 324 17.29 -1.84 7.48
N GLY A 325 16.21 -2.39 6.95
CA GLY A 325 15.89 -2.39 5.52
C GLY A 325 16.23 -3.69 4.79
N ASP A 326 17.13 -4.52 5.33
CA ASP A 326 17.54 -5.78 4.69
C ASP A 326 16.34 -6.73 4.52
N ALA A 327 16.30 -7.42 3.38
CA ALA A 327 15.28 -8.41 3.09
C ALA A 327 15.72 -9.79 3.61
N VAL A 328 14.80 -10.47 4.29
CA VAL A 328 15.08 -11.74 4.97
C VAL A 328 14.14 -12.85 4.53
N ALA A 329 14.63 -14.08 4.63
CA ALA A 329 13.85 -15.30 4.48
C ALA A 329 13.78 -16.04 5.80
N ILE A 330 12.62 -16.66 6.06
CA ILE A 330 12.34 -17.42 7.29
C ILE A 330 12.27 -18.89 6.93
N TRP A 331 13.00 -19.71 7.69
CA TRP A 331 13.22 -21.11 7.40
C TRP A 331 12.85 -22.03 8.57
N GLU A 332 12.27 -23.16 8.24
CA GLU A 332 12.03 -24.29 9.13
C GLU A 332 13.16 -25.30 8.98
N GLU A 333 13.84 -25.61 10.08
CA GLU A 333 14.83 -26.67 10.13
C GLU A 333 14.15 -27.99 10.51
N ASP A 334 14.45 -29.07 9.77
CA ASP A 334 13.89 -30.38 10.08
C ASP A 334 14.64 -30.97 11.28
N LYS A 335 13.90 -31.26 12.36
CA LYS A 335 14.48 -31.79 13.60
C LYS A 335 14.83 -33.28 13.49
N SER A 336 14.26 -33.99 12.52
CA SER A 336 14.46 -35.43 12.38
C SER A 336 15.72 -35.79 11.60
N ASP A 337 16.11 -34.97 10.64
CA ASP A 337 17.30 -35.19 9.81
C ASP A 337 17.97 -33.87 9.43
N ALA A 338 19.18 -33.66 9.93
CA ALA A 338 20.00 -32.47 9.67
C ALA A 338 20.51 -32.39 8.22
N SER A 339 20.41 -33.47 7.44
CA SER A 339 20.79 -33.49 6.02
C SER A 339 19.72 -32.87 5.13
N ILE A 340 18.49 -32.73 5.63
CA ILE A 340 17.38 -32.14 4.89
C ILE A 340 17.57 -30.62 4.86
N PRO A 341 17.61 -29.98 3.68
CA PRO A 341 17.74 -28.54 3.59
C PRO A 341 16.54 -27.86 4.26
N PRO A 342 16.76 -26.72 4.95
CA PRO A 342 15.70 -26.03 5.66
C PRO A 342 14.65 -25.51 4.67
N ARG A 343 13.38 -25.60 5.06
CA ARG A 343 12.25 -25.26 4.19
C ARG A 343 11.89 -23.79 4.34
N LEU A 344 11.62 -23.13 3.21
CA LEU A 344 11.21 -21.72 3.21
C LEU A 344 9.75 -21.59 3.69
N LEU A 345 9.53 -20.86 4.79
CA LEU A 345 8.20 -20.58 5.32
C LEU A 345 7.65 -19.23 4.88
N GLY A 346 8.52 -18.23 4.72
CA GLY A 346 8.08 -16.88 4.41
C GLY A 346 9.23 -15.91 4.17
N ARG A 347 8.88 -14.67 3.86
CA ARG A 347 9.81 -13.56 3.65
C ARG A 347 9.40 -12.35 4.45
N GLY A 348 10.38 -11.53 4.78
CA GLY A 348 10.19 -10.34 5.57
C GLY A 348 11.27 -9.31 5.31
N ILE A 349 11.20 -8.24 6.09
CA ILE A 349 12.15 -7.14 6.04
C ILE A 349 12.53 -6.78 7.47
N ILE A 350 13.80 -6.47 7.72
CA ILE A 350 14.24 -5.95 9.00
C ILE A 350 13.70 -4.52 9.15
N ALA A 351 12.62 -4.37 9.91
CA ALA A 351 11.97 -3.08 10.12
C ALA A 351 12.77 -2.17 11.06
N ARG A 352 13.52 -2.76 12.00
CA ARG A 352 14.41 -2.03 12.90
C ARG A 352 15.51 -2.95 13.42
N ALA A 353 16.77 -2.52 13.31
CA ALA A 353 17.91 -3.22 13.88
C ALA A 353 18.42 -2.53 15.15
N GLY A 354 18.57 -3.30 16.23
CA GLY A 354 19.30 -2.94 17.43
C GLY A 354 20.76 -3.40 17.33
N LYS A 355 21.51 -3.31 18.44
CA LYS A 355 22.92 -3.76 18.47
C LYS A 355 23.02 -5.27 18.27
N ASN A 356 22.30 -6.02 19.10
CA ASN A 356 22.33 -7.49 19.14
C ASN A 356 21.03 -8.13 18.68
N GLU A 357 19.90 -7.43 18.79
CA GLU A 357 18.60 -7.94 18.39
C GLU A 357 18.01 -7.08 17.27
N SER A 358 17.19 -7.69 16.41
CA SER A 358 16.45 -6.95 15.37
C SER A 358 14.98 -7.33 15.37
N CYS A 359 14.16 -6.41 14.87
CA CYS A 359 12.75 -6.61 14.62
C CYS A 359 12.51 -6.79 13.13
N VAL A 360 11.95 -7.94 12.77
CA VAL A 360 11.58 -8.33 11.41
C VAL A 360 10.08 -8.18 11.25
N LEU A 361 9.67 -7.51 10.18
CA LEU A 361 8.29 -7.52 9.70
C LEU A 361 8.13 -8.66 8.71
N ILE A 362 7.21 -9.57 8.97
CA ILE A 362 6.84 -10.62 8.03
C ILE A 362 5.98 -10.00 6.93
N ARG A 363 6.34 -10.22 5.67
CA ARG A 363 5.62 -9.69 4.50
C ARG A 363 4.80 -10.75 3.81
N GLU A 364 5.37 -11.95 3.69
CA GLU A 364 4.81 -13.05 2.92
C GLU A 364 4.99 -14.37 3.69
N ILE A 365 4.01 -15.25 3.57
CA ILE A 365 4.05 -16.62 4.10
C ILE A 365 3.64 -17.54 2.94
N TYR A 366 4.39 -18.63 2.74
CA TYR A 366 4.20 -19.54 1.59
C TYR A 366 3.48 -20.84 1.95
N SER A 367 3.32 -21.15 3.24
CA SER A 367 2.64 -22.37 3.68
C SER A 367 1.38 -22.04 4.48
N ASN A 368 0.24 -22.57 4.02
CA ASN A 368 -1.02 -22.48 4.77
C ASN A 368 -1.06 -23.47 5.94
N ASN A 369 -0.30 -24.57 5.85
CA ASN A 369 -0.33 -25.66 6.83
C ASN A 369 0.83 -25.62 7.82
N ARG A 370 1.92 -24.88 7.51
CA ARG A 370 3.08 -24.70 8.39
C ARG A 370 3.17 -23.26 8.84
N ARG A 371 3.30 -23.07 10.14
CA ARG A 371 3.28 -21.75 10.76
C ARG A 371 4.69 -21.29 11.07
N ILE A 372 4.90 -19.99 11.13
CA ILE A 372 6.14 -19.43 11.67
C ILE A 372 6.02 -19.52 13.20
N GLU A 373 7.07 -20.03 13.83
CA GLU A 373 7.15 -20.23 15.28
C GLU A 373 8.47 -19.69 15.82
N THR A 374 8.56 -19.56 17.15
CA THR A 374 9.84 -19.26 17.81
C THR A 374 10.82 -20.42 17.61
N GLY A 375 12.09 -20.11 17.43
CA GLY A 375 13.14 -21.08 17.12
C GLY A 375 13.43 -21.24 15.62
N HIS A 376 12.54 -20.79 14.73
CA HIS A 376 12.79 -20.82 13.29
C HIS A 376 13.96 -19.91 12.90
N LYS A 377 14.63 -20.25 11.80
CA LYS A 377 15.84 -19.57 11.34
C LYS A 377 15.49 -18.42 10.41
N VAL A 378 16.31 -17.38 10.42
CA VAL A 378 16.16 -16.19 9.56
C VAL A 378 17.49 -15.90 8.90
N SER A 379 17.50 -15.86 7.56
CA SER A 379 18.67 -15.48 6.77
C SER A 379 18.44 -14.16 6.05
N ILE A 380 19.52 -13.42 5.79
CA ILE A 380 19.49 -12.28 4.89
C ILE A 380 19.54 -12.82 3.46
N THR A 381 18.61 -12.37 2.62
CA THR A 381 18.58 -12.70 1.19
C THR A 381 19.07 -11.53 0.34
N HIS A 382 18.75 -10.31 0.77
CA HIS A 382 19.18 -9.12 0.07
C HIS A 382 19.54 -8.01 1.06
N SER A 383 20.70 -7.40 0.88
CA SER A 383 21.11 -6.22 1.64
C SER A 383 20.53 -4.96 1.02
N ALA A 384 20.01 -4.07 1.86
CA ALA A 384 19.42 -2.82 1.42
C ALA A 384 20.49 -1.77 1.10
N ASN A 385 20.39 -1.17 -0.08
CA ASN A 385 21.18 -0.02 -0.47
C ASN A 385 20.50 1.25 0.08
N VAL A 386 21.09 1.85 1.10
CA VAL A 386 20.55 3.05 1.76
C VAL A 386 21.09 4.30 1.08
N VAL A 387 20.20 5.19 0.66
CA VAL A 387 20.56 6.54 0.18
C VAL A 387 21.01 7.35 1.39
N LYS A 388 22.25 7.84 1.35
CA LYS A 388 22.85 8.67 2.41
C LYS A 388 22.27 10.06 2.47
#